data_AF-A0A2A4PX01-F1
#
_entry.id   AF-A0A2A4PX01-F1
#
_cell.length_a   1.000
_cell.length_b   1.000
_cell.length_c   1.000
_cell.angle_alpha   90.00
_cell.angle_beta   90.00
_cell.angle_gamma   90.00
#
_symmetry.space_group_name_H-M   'P 1'
#
loop_
_entity.id
_entity.type
_entity.pdbx_description
1 polymer ?
#
loop_
_entity_poly.entity_id
_entity_poly.type
_entity_poly.pdbx_seq_one_letter_code
_entity_poly.pdbx_strand_id
1 'polypeptide(L)' 'MYSKECLDISFKLDHHVEEFPVYKTLQYSRNCWAHAVKLESEKEIDAQLLTWLKQASDLVKE' A
#
# COMPACT_ATOMS: atom_id res chain seq x y z
N MET A 1 2.65 17.41 21.34
CA MET A 1 2.96 17.00 19.96
C MET A 1 1.75 16.17 19.52
N TYR A 2 0.79 16.79 18.84
CA TYR A 2 -0.40 16.07 18.39
C TYR A 2 0.03 15.11 17.30
N SER A 3 0.02 13.81 17.57
CA SER A 3 0.11 12.80 16.52
C SER A 3 -1.08 13.05 15.61
N LYS A 4 -0.81 13.55 14.41
CA LYS A 4 -1.82 13.71 13.37
C LYS A 4 -2.36 12.30 13.10
N GLU A 5 -3.65 12.08 13.37
CA GLU A 5 -4.27 10.77 13.21
C GLU A 5 -4.11 10.32 11.76
N CYS A 6 -3.60 9.12 11.56
CA CYS A 6 -3.37 8.55 10.23
C CYS A 6 -3.64 7.06 10.24
N LEU A 7 -4.08 6.54 9.10
CA LEU A 7 -4.19 5.11 8.84
C LEU A 7 -2.93 4.64 8.11
N ASP A 8 -2.22 3.68 8.70
CA ASP A 8 -1.09 3.00 8.09
C ASP A 8 -1.54 1.65 7.54
N ILE A 9 -1.25 1.37 6.27
CA ILE A 9 -1.58 0.10 5.63
C ILE A 9 -0.32 -0.45 4.97
N SER A 10 0.00 -1.69 5.30
CA SER A 10 1.09 -2.44 4.68
C SER A 10 0.55 -3.61 3.88
N PHE A 11 0.95 -3.74 2.61
CA PHE A 11 0.53 -4.82 1.72
C PHE A 11 1.66 -5.26 0.79
N LYS A 12 1.45 -6.35 0.06
CA LYS A 12 2.43 -6.89 -0.90
C LYS A 12 1.82 -6.94 -2.30
N LEU A 13 2.61 -6.56 -3.30
CA LEU A 13 2.30 -6.75 -4.72
C LEU A 13 3.42 -7.55 -5.39
N ASP A 14 3.12 -8.12 -6.55
CA ASP A 14 4.08 -8.81 -7.40
C ASP A 14 4.96 -7.86 -8.24
N HIS A 15 4.57 -6.59 -8.29
CA HIS A 15 5.24 -5.52 -9.02
C HIS A 15 5.57 -4.32 -8.13
N HIS A 16 6.51 -3.50 -8.61
CA HIS A 16 6.94 -2.30 -7.93
C HIS A 16 5.97 -1.14 -8.16
N VAL A 17 5.73 -0.34 -7.11
CA VAL A 17 4.87 0.86 -7.14
C VAL A 17 5.49 1.90 -6.21
N GLU A 18 5.60 3.14 -6.68
CA GLU A 18 6.09 4.30 -5.91
C GLU A 18 5.14 5.51 -6.02
N GLU A 19 3.90 5.26 -6.43
CA GLU A 19 2.89 6.29 -6.57
C GLU A 19 2.27 6.62 -5.20
N PHE A 20 1.94 7.89 -5.00
CA PHE A 20 1.16 8.31 -3.84
C PHE A 20 -0.10 7.44 -3.69
N PRO A 21 -0.50 6.99 -2.49
CA PRO A 21 0.02 7.35 -1.14
C PRO A 21 1.15 6.46 -0.61
N VAL A 22 1.88 5.73 -1.46
CA VAL A 22 3.02 4.90 -1.02
C VAL A 22 4.16 5.80 -0.55
N TYR A 23 4.57 5.63 0.70
CA TYR A 23 5.71 6.36 1.28
C TYR A 23 6.94 5.47 1.48
N LYS A 24 6.77 4.14 1.38
CA LYS A 24 7.85 3.18 1.49
C LYS A 24 7.57 1.94 0.66
N THR A 25 8.56 1.53 -0.11
CA THR A 25 8.57 0.29 -0.86
C THR A 25 9.84 -0.51 -0.54
N LEU A 26 9.71 -1.83 -0.40
CA LEU A 26 10.82 -2.74 -0.13
C LEU A 26 10.70 -3.99 -1.00
N GLN A 27 11.75 -4.34 -1.73
CA GLN A 27 11.80 -5.60 -2.46
C GLN A 27 12.07 -6.76 -1.48
N TYR A 28 11.13 -7.70 -1.39
CA TYR A 28 11.28 -8.91 -0.59
C TYR A 28 11.83 -10.08 -1.41
N SER A 29 11.41 -10.20 -2.67
CA SER A 29 11.95 -11.17 -3.63
C SER A 29 11.83 -10.65 -5.06
N ARG A 30 12.23 -11.45 -6.06
CA ARG A 30 12.21 -11.04 -7.48
C ARG A 30 10.82 -10.52 -7.93
N ASN A 31 9.75 -11.16 -7.46
CA ASN A 31 8.36 -10.83 -7.81
C ASN A 31 7.53 -10.56 -6.54
N CYS A 32 8.13 -9.96 -5.51
CA CYS A 32 7.39 -9.62 -4.31
C CYS A 32 7.95 -8.33 -3.70
N TRP A 33 7.07 -7.34 -3.61
CA TRP A 33 7.35 -6.00 -3.14
C TRP A 33 6.39 -5.71 -2.00
N ALA A 34 6.93 -5.23 -0.88
CA ALA A 34 6.15 -4.75 0.24
C ALA A 34 6.00 -3.23 0.13
N HIS A 35 4.79 -2.74 0.31
CA HIS A 35 4.43 -1.33 0.22
C HIS A 35 3.80 -0.90 1.53
N ALA A 36 4.11 0.32 1.96
CA ALA A 36 3.43 0.98 3.06
C ALA A 36 2.84 2.30 2.57
N VAL A 37 1.56 2.50 2.87
CA VAL A 37 0.82 3.74 2.61
C VAL A 37 0.40 4.37 3.92
N LYS A 38 0.39 5.70 3.94
CA LYS A 38 -0.05 6.49 5.08
C LYS A 38 -1.13 7.45 4.62
N LEU A 39 -2.32 7.31 5.19
CA LEU A 39 -3.47 8.13 4.86
C LEU A 39 -3.78 9.05 6.03
N GLU A 40 -3.82 10.35 5.78
CA GLU A 40 -4.23 11.40 6.71
C GLU A 40 -5.68 11.85 6.49
N SER A 41 -6.32 11.42 5.38
CA SER A 41 -7.71 11.75 5.06
C SER A 41 -8.41 10.66 4.25
N GLU A 42 -9.73 10.53 4.42
CA GLU A 42 -10.57 9.66 3.57
C GLU A 42 -10.43 9.98 2.07
N LYS A 43 -10.13 11.23 1.70
CA LYS A 43 -9.96 11.64 0.30
C LYS A 43 -8.77 10.99 -0.40
N GLU A 44 -7.84 10.43 0.36
CA GLU A 44 -6.68 9.69 -0.15
C GLU A 44 -7.01 8.21 -0.42
N ILE A 45 -8.23 7.77 -0.08
CA ILE A 45 -8.77 6.46 -0.46
C ILE A 45 -9.37 6.59 -1.86
N ASP A 46 -8.60 6.26 -2.87
CA ASP A 46 -9.02 6.30 -4.27
C ASP A 46 -9.17 4.88 -4.88
N ALA A 47 -9.62 4.85 -6.14
CA ALA A 47 -9.80 3.61 -6.88
C ALA A 47 -8.47 2.85 -7.08
N GLN A 48 -7.35 3.56 -7.12
CA GLN A 48 -6.02 2.98 -7.31
C GLN A 48 -5.58 2.22 -6.06
N LEU A 49 -5.70 2.83 -4.89
CA LEU A 49 -5.44 2.17 -3.61
C LEU A 49 -6.31 0.92 -3.43
N LEU A 50 -7.61 1.03 -3.73
CA LEU A 50 -8.52 -0.12 -3.65
C LEU A 50 -8.11 -1.25 -4.61
N THR A 51 -7.59 -0.90 -5.79
CA THR A 51 -7.08 -1.87 -6.76
C THR A 51 -5.86 -2.61 -6.21
N TRP A 52 -4.90 -1.90 -5.60
CA TRP A 52 -3.74 -2.53 -4.98
C TRP A 52 -4.11 -3.44 -3.81
N LEU A 53 -5.04 -3.03 -2.95
CA LEU A 53 -5.50 -3.87 -1.84
C LEU A 53 -6.19 -5.14 -2.35
N LYS A 54 -6.92 -5.04 -3.46
CA LYS A 54 -7.50 -6.22 -4.12
C LYS A 54 -6.43 -7.15 -4.68
N GLN A 55 -5.45 -6.62 -5.41
CA GLN A 55 -4.32 -7.40 -5.93
C GLN A 55 -3.55 -8.10 -4.80
N ALA A 56 -3.28 -7.38 -3.71
CA ALA A 56 -2.63 -7.95 -2.53
C ALA A 56 -3.48 -9.06 -1.89
N SER A 57 -4.80 -8.90 -1.83
CA SER A 57 -5.70 -9.95 -1.34
C SER A 57 -5.70 -11.18 -2.25
N ASP A 58 -5.60 -11.01 -3.56
CA ASP A 58 -5.61 -12.13 -4.51
C ASP A 58 -4.28 -12.89 -4.45
N LEU A 59 -3.15 -12.21 -4.24
CA LEU A 59 -1.83 -12.81 -4.04
C LEU A 59 -1.74 -13.70 -2.78
N VAL A 60 -2.60 -13.50 -1.78
CA VAL A 60 -2.66 -14.35 -0.57
C VAL A 60 -3.58 -15.57 -0.74
N LYS A 61 -4.47 -15.56 -1.74
CA LYS A 61 -5.42 -16.66 -1.98
C LYS A 61 -4.83 -17.79 -2.85
N GLU A 62 -3.66 -17.56 -3.44
CA GLU A 62 -2.87 -18.57 -4.17
C GLU A 62 -1.98 -19.37 -3.22
#